data_AF-A0A7C7R7N8-F1
#
_entry.id   AF-A0A7C7R7N8-F1
#
_cell.length_a   1.000
_cell.length_b   1.000
_cell.length_c   1.000
_cell.angle_alpha   90.00
_cell.angle_beta   90.00
_cell.angle_gamma   90.00
#
_symmetry.space_group_name_H-M   'P 1'
#
loop_
_entity.id
_entity.type
_entity.pdbx_description
1 polymer ?
#
loop_
_entity_poly.entity_id
_entity_poly.type
_entity_poly.pdbx_seq_one_letter_code
_entity_poly.pdbx_strand_id
1 'polypeptide(L)'
;RRPVIGMAARLAAEKGVEYLVAAMERILERYPQALVLYAGPYENVLGEEAYRRRVMPAIRKLAEVGHWRFVGLLSAEEMAAYYPNLDVLVLPSLNSTEGFGLVQIEAMMNGVPVVASNLPGVRQPVRMTSMGEIAQVGDAASLAQAILKVLEHPEAYRGDPEAVARRFAPEATAAAYEALFERLRGVLS
;
A
#
# COMPACT_ATOMS: atom_id res chain seq x y z
N ARG A 1 -2.45 -7.97 -20.56
CA ARG A 1 -3.12 -7.52 -19.32
C ARG A 1 -2.68 -6.09 -19.04
N ARG A 2 -3.55 -5.25 -18.46
CA ARG A 2 -3.25 -3.87 -18.06
C ARG A 2 -3.27 -3.79 -16.53
N PRO A 3 -2.16 -4.10 -15.82
CA PRO A 3 -2.16 -4.07 -14.37
C PRO A 3 -2.44 -2.67 -13.82
N VAL A 4 -3.25 -2.58 -12.77
CA VAL A 4 -3.50 -1.36 -12.02
C VAL A 4 -2.84 -1.46 -10.65
N ILE A 5 -1.84 -0.62 -10.45
CA ILE A 5 -1.02 -0.54 -9.23
C ILE A 5 -1.55 0.64 -8.42
N GLY A 6 -2.12 0.37 -7.25
CA GLY A 6 -2.62 1.40 -6.36
C GLY A 6 -1.55 1.95 -5.43
N MET A 7 -1.61 3.25 -5.16
CA MET A 7 -0.93 3.87 -4.02
C MET A 7 -1.86 4.92 -3.42
N ALA A 8 -2.19 4.79 -2.14
CA ALA A 8 -3.10 5.71 -1.44
C ALA A 8 -2.34 6.40 -0.30
N ALA A 9 -1.81 7.59 -0.56
CA ALA A 9 -1.01 8.37 0.38
C ALA A 9 -0.90 9.86 -0.03
N ARG A 10 -0.54 10.72 0.92
CA ARG A 10 -0.05 12.08 0.57
C ARG A 10 1.30 11.99 -0.16
N LEU A 11 1.58 12.92 -1.09
CA LEU A 11 2.88 13.02 -1.75
C LEU A 11 3.90 13.60 -0.77
N ALA A 12 4.59 12.72 -0.08
CA ALA A 12 5.52 13.09 0.97
C ALA A 12 6.75 12.17 0.97
N ALA A 13 7.88 12.71 1.40
CA ALA A 13 9.17 12.03 1.30
C ALA A 13 9.16 10.67 1.99
N GLU A 14 8.53 10.57 3.16
CA GLU A 14 8.49 9.33 3.91
C GLU A 14 7.59 8.25 3.30
N LYS A 15 6.71 8.60 2.36
CA LYS A 15 5.86 7.64 1.65
C LYS A 15 6.58 6.93 0.51
N GLY A 16 7.78 7.39 0.14
CA GLY A 16 8.64 6.71 -0.83
C GLY A 16 8.08 6.64 -2.24
N VAL A 17 7.25 7.60 -2.66
CA VAL A 17 6.63 7.65 -4.01
C VAL A 17 7.67 7.53 -5.13
N GLU A 18 8.83 8.14 -4.93
CA GLU A 18 9.99 8.06 -5.83
C GLU A 18 10.48 6.64 -6.13
N TYR A 19 10.34 5.71 -5.19
CA TYR A 19 10.74 4.32 -5.38
C TYR A 19 9.73 3.58 -6.27
N LEU A 20 8.43 3.90 -6.16
CA LEU A 20 7.44 3.40 -7.09
C LEU A 20 7.66 3.97 -8.50
N VAL A 21 7.96 5.27 -8.61
CA VAL A 21 8.29 5.92 -9.89
C VAL A 21 9.49 5.23 -10.56
N ALA A 22 10.56 4.97 -9.81
CA ALA A 22 11.73 4.25 -10.33
C ALA A 22 11.42 2.77 -10.66
N ALA A 23 10.59 2.10 -9.84
CA ALA A 23 10.18 0.72 -10.09
C ALA A 23 9.37 0.55 -11.38
N MET A 24 8.67 1.60 -11.83
CA MET A 24 7.86 1.55 -13.06
C MET A 24 8.68 1.22 -14.31
N GLU A 25 9.96 1.57 -14.38
CA GLU A 25 10.82 1.22 -15.52
C GLU A 25 10.82 -0.29 -15.78
N ARG A 26 11.17 -1.08 -14.76
CA ARG A 26 11.19 -2.56 -14.82
C ARG A 26 9.78 -3.16 -14.94
N ILE A 27 8.78 -2.53 -14.34
CA ILE A 27 7.39 -3.00 -14.45
C ILE A 27 6.89 -2.86 -15.88
N LEU A 28 7.20 -1.76 -16.56
CA LEU A 28 6.77 -1.47 -17.92
C LEU A 28 7.46 -2.36 -18.96
N GLU A 29 8.69 -2.83 -18.70
CA GLU A 29 9.34 -3.87 -19.53
C GLU A 29 8.50 -5.15 -19.60
N ARG A 30 7.89 -5.54 -18.47
CA ARG A 30 7.09 -6.77 -18.36
C ARG A 30 5.61 -6.55 -18.70
N TYR A 31 5.07 -5.41 -18.30
CA TYR A 31 3.68 -5.00 -18.48
C TYR A 31 3.62 -3.61 -19.11
N PRO A 32 3.76 -3.50 -20.45
CA PRO A 32 3.83 -2.20 -21.15
C PRO A 32 2.58 -1.33 -21.05
N GLN A 33 1.50 -1.83 -20.45
CA GLN A 33 0.26 -1.09 -20.23
C GLN A 33 -0.01 -0.82 -18.74
N ALA A 34 0.91 -1.14 -17.83
CA ALA A 34 0.72 -0.93 -16.40
C ALA A 34 0.37 0.54 -16.10
N LEU A 35 -0.52 0.72 -15.12
CA LEU A 35 -1.02 2.02 -14.68
C LEU A 35 -0.86 2.14 -13.18
N VAL A 36 -0.25 3.22 -12.71
CA VAL A 36 -0.34 3.63 -11.30
C VAL A 36 -1.61 4.47 -11.10
N LEU A 37 -2.48 4.05 -10.19
CA LEU A 37 -3.64 4.81 -9.73
C LEU A 37 -3.36 5.40 -8.35
N TYR A 38 -2.97 6.67 -8.32
CA TYR A 38 -2.51 7.37 -7.13
C TYR A 38 -3.64 8.15 -6.47
N ALA A 39 -4.02 7.74 -5.25
CA ALA A 39 -5.00 8.43 -4.41
C ALA A 39 -4.30 9.21 -3.29
N GLY A 40 -4.80 10.40 -3.00
CA GLY A 40 -4.35 11.26 -1.90
C GLY A 40 -3.81 12.62 -2.35
N PRO A 41 -3.58 13.54 -1.39
CA PRO A 41 -3.11 14.88 -1.68
C PRO A 41 -1.71 14.85 -2.28
N TYR A 42 -1.53 15.41 -3.48
CA TYR A 42 -0.23 15.49 -4.14
C TYR A 42 0.24 16.93 -4.36
N GLU A 43 -0.65 17.91 -4.19
CA GLU A 43 -0.39 19.35 -4.33
C GLU A 43 -0.42 20.03 -2.97
N ASN A 44 0.42 21.06 -2.79
CA ASN A 44 0.46 21.89 -1.59
C ASN A 44 0.53 21.10 -0.27
N VAL A 45 1.21 19.95 -0.27
CA VAL A 45 1.47 19.17 0.95
C VAL A 45 2.51 19.94 1.77
N LEU A 46 2.08 20.46 2.91
CA LEU A 46 2.90 21.34 3.76
C LEU A 46 4.24 20.68 4.13
N GLY A 47 5.34 21.37 3.82
CA GLY A 47 6.69 20.91 4.15
C GLY A 47 7.30 19.93 3.13
N GLU A 48 6.57 19.60 2.07
CA GLU A 48 7.01 18.65 1.03
C GLU A 48 7.32 19.34 -0.31
N GLU A 49 7.43 20.67 -0.36
CA GLU A 49 7.61 21.42 -1.62
C GLU A 49 8.90 21.04 -2.34
N ALA A 50 9.98 20.82 -1.58
CA ALA A 50 11.26 20.36 -2.12
C ALA A 50 11.16 18.93 -2.67
N TYR A 51 10.46 18.04 -1.94
CA TYR A 51 10.23 16.67 -2.36
C TYR A 51 9.39 16.62 -3.65
N ARG A 52 8.25 17.32 -3.68
CA ARG A 52 7.39 17.45 -4.86
C ARG A 52 8.18 17.98 -6.06
N ARG A 53 9.00 19.03 -5.89
CA ARG A 53 9.82 19.59 -6.96
C ARG A 53 10.78 18.56 -7.56
N ARG A 54 11.32 17.66 -6.72
CA ARG A 54 12.25 16.61 -7.14
C ARG A 54 11.55 15.44 -7.87
N VAL A 55 10.42 14.96 -7.36
CA VAL A 55 9.77 13.73 -7.88
C VAL A 55 8.73 13.98 -8.97
N MET A 56 8.02 15.11 -8.93
CA MET A 56 6.90 15.40 -9.84
C MET A 56 7.27 15.39 -11.33
N PRO A 57 8.45 15.87 -11.78
CA PRO A 57 8.81 15.78 -13.20
C PRO A 57 8.81 14.35 -13.75
N ALA A 58 9.29 13.38 -12.96
CA ALA A 58 9.29 11.97 -13.37
C ALA A 58 7.88 11.38 -13.38
N ILE A 59 7.04 11.73 -12.39
CA ILE A 59 5.64 11.31 -12.36
C ILE A 59 4.88 11.88 -13.58
N ARG A 60 5.10 13.14 -13.93
CA ARG A 60 4.45 13.78 -15.10
C ARG A 60 4.80 13.08 -16.40
N LYS A 61 6.08 12.70 -16.60
CA LYS A 61 6.48 11.91 -17.77
C LYS A 61 5.70 10.60 -17.86
N LEU A 62 5.52 9.88 -16.75
CA LEU A 62 4.71 8.65 -16.72
C LEU A 62 3.23 8.95 -17.00
N ALA A 63 2.69 10.06 -16.48
CA ALA A 63 1.30 10.45 -16.70
C ALA A 63 1.01 10.83 -18.16
N GLU A 64 1.94 11.56 -18.81
CA GLU A 64 1.84 11.99 -20.21
C GLU A 64 1.70 10.81 -21.18
N VAL A 65 2.34 9.67 -20.85
CA VAL A 65 2.26 8.43 -21.64
C VAL A 65 1.22 7.44 -21.10
N GLY A 66 0.42 7.82 -20.10
CA GLY A 66 -0.71 7.03 -19.61
C GLY A 66 -0.39 5.95 -18.57
N HIS A 67 0.79 6.00 -17.94
CA HIS A 67 1.24 5.05 -16.90
C HIS A 67 1.03 5.56 -15.47
N TRP A 68 0.53 6.78 -15.29
CA TRP A 68 0.22 7.33 -13.97
C TRP A 68 -1.05 8.19 -14.01
N ARG A 69 -1.93 8.01 -13.03
CA ARG A 69 -3.14 8.81 -12.86
C ARG A 69 -3.34 9.20 -11.41
N PHE A 70 -3.44 10.51 -11.15
CA PHE A 70 -3.89 11.03 -9.87
C PHE A 70 -5.43 11.01 -9.82
N VAL A 71 -5.99 10.49 -8.73
CA VAL A 71 -7.44 10.51 -8.47
C VAL A 71 -7.82 11.47 -7.34
N GLY A 72 -6.84 12.15 -6.74
CA GLY A 72 -7.07 13.13 -5.69
C GLY A 72 -7.40 12.49 -4.34
N LEU A 73 -7.88 13.33 -3.41
CA LEU A 73 -8.35 12.86 -2.11
C LEU A 73 -9.72 12.21 -2.27
N LEU A 74 -9.85 10.97 -1.80
CA LEU A 74 -11.08 10.19 -1.91
C LEU A 74 -11.81 10.16 -0.56
N SER A 75 -13.13 10.26 -0.61
CA SER A 75 -14.03 9.94 0.51
C SER A 75 -14.02 8.44 0.83
N ALA A 76 -14.61 8.03 1.95
CA ALA A 76 -14.72 6.62 2.32
C ALA A 76 -15.46 5.78 1.26
N GLU A 77 -16.52 6.33 0.67
CA GLU A 77 -17.28 5.67 -0.40
C GLU A 77 -16.44 5.52 -1.68
N GLU A 78 -15.70 6.57 -2.05
CA GLU A 78 -14.80 6.52 -3.20
C GLU A 78 -13.61 5.58 -2.96
N MET A 79 -13.11 5.45 -1.72
CA MET A 79 -12.10 4.46 -1.36
C MET A 79 -12.64 3.03 -1.50
N ALA A 80 -13.89 2.78 -1.13
CA ALA A 80 -14.54 1.49 -1.34
C ALA A 80 -14.68 1.15 -2.83
N ALA A 81 -14.90 2.15 -3.69
CA ALA A 81 -14.85 1.98 -5.14
C ALA A 81 -13.42 1.87 -5.70
N TYR A 82 -12.43 2.46 -5.03
CA TYR A 82 -11.03 2.47 -5.47
C TYR A 82 -10.38 1.08 -5.38
N TYR A 83 -10.52 0.38 -4.24
CA TYR A 83 -9.81 -0.89 -4.04
C TYR A 83 -10.14 -1.97 -5.08
N PRO A 84 -11.41 -2.26 -5.44
CA PRO A 84 -11.74 -3.30 -6.42
C PRO A 84 -11.15 -3.05 -7.82
N ASN A 85 -10.67 -1.85 -8.12
CA ASN A 85 -10.02 -1.50 -9.37
C ASN A 85 -8.52 -1.80 -9.40
N LEU A 86 -7.93 -2.29 -8.31
CA LEU A 86 -6.50 -2.54 -8.17
C LEU A 86 -6.16 -4.02 -8.34
N ASP A 87 -5.02 -4.29 -8.98
CA ASP A 87 -4.39 -5.61 -8.95
C ASP A 87 -3.44 -5.77 -7.75
N VAL A 88 -2.90 -4.66 -7.25
CA VAL A 88 -2.00 -4.61 -6.08
C VAL A 88 -1.98 -3.21 -5.48
N LEU A 89 -1.98 -3.08 -4.15
CA LEU A 89 -1.72 -1.83 -3.44
C LEU A 89 -0.25 -1.78 -2.99
N VAL A 90 0.41 -0.64 -3.14
CA VAL A 90 1.84 -0.48 -2.83
C VAL A 90 2.06 0.58 -1.75
N LEU A 91 2.83 0.21 -0.71
CA LEU A 91 3.25 1.08 0.39
C LEU A 91 4.79 1.05 0.51
N PRO A 92 5.51 1.85 -0.30
CA PRO A 92 6.98 1.87 -0.34
C PRO A 92 7.58 2.82 0.72
N SER A 93 6.94 2.89 1.89
CA SER A 93 7.30 3.83 2.95
C SER A 93 8.74 3.68 3.44
N LEU A 94 9.33 4.79 3.88
CA LEU A 94 10.73 4.89 4.28
C LEU A 94 10.94 4.98 5.79
N ASN A 95 9.91 5.36 6.54
CA ASN A 95 10.04 5.55 7.98
C ASN A 95 9.05 4.69 8.78
N SER A 96 9.45 4.33 9.99
CA SER A 96 8.66 3.49 10.90
C SER A 96 7.52 4.24 11.60
N THR A 97 7.37 5.55 11.34
CA THR A 97 6.20 6.31 11.81
C THR A 97 4.96 6.02 10.99
N GLU A 98 5.14 5.42 9.80
CA GLU A 98 4.07 4.72 9.10
C GLU A 98 3.53 3.62 10.03
N GLY A 99 2.30 3.83 10.54
CA GLY A 99 1.66 2.94 11.49
C GLY A 99 1.28 1.58 10.90
N PHE A 100 0.34 0.89 11.54
CA PHE A 100 -0.15 -0.43 11.12
C PHE A 100 -0.75 -0.43 9.69
N GLY A 101 -1.06 0.74 9.14
CA GLY A 101 -1.48 0.93 7.76
C GLY A 101 -2.88 0.40 7.49
N LEU A 102 -3.92 1.07 8.02
CA LEU A 102 -5.33 0.71 7.80
C LEU A 102 -5.66 0.53 6.31
N VAL A 103 -5.07 1.36 5.45
CA VAL A 103 -5.18 1.26 3.99
C VAL A 103 -4.78 -0.12 3.43
N GLN A 104 -3.81 -0.81 4.05
CA GLN A 104 -3.43 -2.18 3.67
C GLN A 104 -4.54 -3.17 4.01
N ILE A 105 -5.12 -3.03 5.19
CA ILE A 105 -6.19 -3.90 5.68
C ILE A 105 -7.45 -3.71 4.84
N GLU A 106 -7.82 -2.47 4.55
CA GLU A 106 -8.96 -2.16 3.67
C GLU A 106 -8.77 -2.74 2.27
N ALA A 107 -7.57 -2.64 1.68
CA ALA A 107 -7.25 -3.29 0.41
C ALA A 107 -7.40 -4.81 0.49
N MET A 108 -6.83 -5.44 1.52
CA MET A 108 -6.91 -6.90 1.72
C MET A 108 -8.34 -7.39 1.97
N MET A 109 -9.17 -6.62 2.68
CA MET A 109 -10.62 -6.90 2.85
C MET A 109 -11.38 -6.84 1.52
N ASN A 110 -10.84 -6.13 0.52
CA ASN A 110 -11.36 -6.09 -0.85
C ASN A 110 -10.66 -7.08 -1.79
N GLY A 111 -9.88 -8.03 -1.26
CA GLY A 111 -9.17 -9.04 -2.06
C GLY A 111 -7.96 -8.50 -2.82
N VAL A 112 -7.48 -7.30 -2.50
CA VAL A 112 -6.32 -6.69 -3.15
C VAL A 112 -5.06 -7.03 -2.36
N PRO A 113 -4.08 -7.72 -2.96
CA PRO A 113 -2.80 -7.99 -2.31
C PRO A 113 -1.97 -6.72 -2.15
N VAL A 114 -1.06 -6.72 -1.18
CA VAL A 114 -0.27 -5.54 -0.82
C VAL A 114 1.23 -5.81 -0.98
N VAL A 115 1.96 -4.87 -1.59
CA VAL A 115 3.42 -4.81 -1.49
C VAL A 115 3.82 -3.73 -0.51
N ALA A 116 4.49 -4.12 0.56
CA ALA A 116 4.84 -3.23 1.67
C ALA A 116 6.34 -3.17 1.91
N SER A 117 6.86 -2.03 2.32
CA SER A 117 8.24 -1.89 2.79
C SER A 117 8.51 -2.76 4.03
N ASN A 118 9.74 -3.26 4.15
CA ASN A 118 10.23 -4.07 5.26
C ASN A 118 10.47 -3.23 6.55
N LEU A 119 9.43 -2.57 7.04
CA LEU A 119 9.41 -1.80 8.29
C LEU A 119 8.61 -2.54 9.37
N PRO A 120 8.99 -2.45 10.66
CA PRO A 120 8.38 -3.24 11.75
C PRO A 120 6.85 -3.26 11.78
N GLY A 121 6.20 -2.10 11.68
CA GLY A 121 4.73 -1.98 11.64
C GLY A 121 4.15 -2.26 10.27
N VAL A 122 4.71 -1.63 9.23
CA VAL A 122 4.19 -1.67 7.85
C VAL A 122 4.10 -3.09 7.29
N ARG A 123 5.04 -3.97 7.63
CA ARG A 123 5.05 -5.36 7.10
C ARG A 123 4.10 -6.33 7.81
N GLN A 124 3.48 -5.92 8.93
CA GLN A 124 2.66 -6.85 9.74
C GLN A 124 1.43 -7.36 9.00
N PRO A 125 0.61 -6.53 8.32
CA PRO A 125 -0.53 -7.02 7.56
C PRO A 125 -0.16 -8.14 6.58
N VAL A 126 0.86 -7.91 5.74
CA VAL A 126 1.37 -8.91 4.78
C VAL A 126 1.83 -10.20 5.46
N ARG A 127 2.55 -10.11 6.60
CA ARG A 127 2.98 -11.31 7.34
C ARG A 127 1.82 -12.08 7.97
N MET A 128 0.81 -11.36 8.44
CA MET A 128 -0.32 -11.95 9.17
C MET A 128 -1.34 -12.61 8.23
N THR A 129 -1.46 -12.12 7.00
CA THR A 129 -2.48 -12.59 6.04
C THR A 129 -1.89 -13.37 4.87
N SER A 130 -0.58 -13.26 4.64
CA SER A 130 0.09 -13.76 3.43
C SER A 130 -0.44 -13.16 2.11
N MET A 131 -1.23 -12.08 2.17
CA MET A 131 -1.81 -11.41 0.99
C MET A 131 -0.86 -10.35 0.43
N GLY A 132 0.35 -10.75 0.06
CA GLY A 132 1.31 -9.81 -0.50
C GLY A 132 2.78 -10.19 -0.40
N GLU A 133 3.62 -9.20 -0.68
CA GLU A 133 5.08 -9.32 -0.63
C GLU A 133 5.72 -8.16 0.14
N ILE A 134 6.94 -8.39 0.61
CA ILE A 134 7.71 -7.40 1.38
C ILE A 134 8.92 -6.97 0.56
N ALA A 135 9.03 -5.67 0.29
CA ALA A 135 10.16 -5.06 -0.40
C ALA A 135 11.17 -4.45 0.58
N GLN A 136 12.44 -4.38 0.19
CA GLN A 136 13.45 -3.66 0.99
C GLN A 136 13.18 -2.15 0.98
N VAL A 137 13.44 -1.52 2.12
CA VAL A 137 13.19 -0.09 2.33
C VAL A 137 14.13 0.72 1.44
N GLY A 138 13.57 1.65 0.67
CA GLY A 138 14.36 2.53 -0.20
C GLY A 138 15.06 1.81 -1.37
N ASP A 139 14.51 0.69 -1.82
CA ASP A 139 15.03 -0.09 -2.94
C ASP A 139 13.97 -0.28 -4.02
N ALA A 140 14.08 0.49 -5.10
CA ALA A 140 13.16 0.41 -6.24
C ALA A 140 13.23 -0.93 -6.99
N ALA A 141 14.39 -1.58 -7.02
CA ALA A 141 14.55 -2.86 -7.68
C ALA A 141 13.89 -3.99 -6.89
N SER A 142 14.04 -3.98 -5.56
CA SER A 142 13.31 -4.88 -4.66
C SER A 142 11.81 -4.65 -4.75
N LEU A 143 11.37 -3.37 -4.79
CA LEU A 143 9.96 -3.01 -4.94
C LEU A 143 9.37 -3.53 -6.26
N ALA A 144 10.04 -3.28 -7.39
CA ALA A 144 9.62 -3.77 -8.70
C ALA A 144 9.50 -5.31 -8.71
N GLN A 145 10.48 -6.00 -8.12
CA GLN A 145 10.47 -7.46 -8.06
C GLN A 145 9.27 -8.00 -7.26
N ALA A 146 8.96 -7.38 -6.12
CA ALA A 146 7.82 -7.76 -5.30
C ALA A 146 6.48 -7.51 -6.03
N ILE A 147 6.33 -6.35 -6.68
CA ILE A 147 5.14 -6.03 -7.48
C ILE A 147 4.96 -7.04 -8.63
N LEU A 148 6.02 -7.30 -9.38
CA LEU A 148 5.98 -8.26 -10.50
C LEU A 148 5.59 -9.66 -10.03
N LYS A 149 6.13 -10.13 -8.90
CA LYS A 149 5.78 -11.43 -8.32
C LYS A 149 4.29 -11.54 -7.98
N VAL A 150 3.72 -10.50 -7.38
CA VAL A 150 2.27 -10.43 -7.09
C VAL A 150 1.45 -10.46 -8.38
N LEU A 151 1.84 -9.67 -9.38
CA LEU A 151 1.13 -9.58 -10.66
C LEU A 151 1.20 -10.88 -11.49
N GLU A 152 2.31 -11.61 -11.41
CA GLU A 152 2.53 -12.88 -12.11
C GLU A 152 1.84 -14.06 -11.44
N HIS A 153 1.65 -14.01 -10.12
CA HIS A 153 1.03 -15.07 -9.33
C HIS A 153 -0.17 -14.58 -8.49
N PRO A 154 -1.20 -13.94 -9.10
CA PRO A 154 -2.29 -13.32 -8.35
C PRO A 154 -3.04 -14.32 -7.45
N GLU A 155 -3.16 -15.57 -7.89
CA GLU A 155 -3.81 -16.65 -7.13
C GLU A 155 -3.08 -16.98 -5.83
N ALA A 156 -1.76 -16.79 -5.76
CA ALA A 156 -0.96 -17.06 -4.56
C ALA A 156 -1.20 -16.03 -3.44
N TYR A 157 -1.79 -14.87 -3.77
CA TYR A 157 -1.94 -13.74 -2.85
C TYR A 157 -3.40 -13.32 -2.61
N ARG A 158 -4.39 -14.08 -3.12
CA ARG A 158 -5.82 -13.80 -2.91
C ARG A 158 -6.23 -13.81 -1.44
N GLY A 159 -5.63 -14.69 -0.63
CA GLY A 159 -5.96 -14.88 0.78
C GLY A 159 -7.44 -15.15 1.05
N ASP A 160 -7.89 -14.78 2.25
CA ASP A 160 -9.30 -14.82 2.68
C ASP A 160 -9.72 -13.42 3.15
N PRO A 161 -10.32 -12.60 2.26
CA PRO A 161 -10.75 -11.24 2.60
C PRO A 161 -11.73 -11.18 3.77
N GLU A 162 -12.59 -12.19 3.93
CA GLU A 162 -13.53 -12.25 5.04
C GLU A 162 -12.82 -12.56 6.37
N ALA A 163 -11.80 -13.42 6.37
CA ALA A 163 -10.98 -13.65 7.55
C ALA A 163 -10.19 -12.41 7.95
N VAL A 164 -9.69 -11.64 6.97
CA VAL A 164 -9.08 -10.33 7.23
C VAL A 164 -10.11 -9.39 7.87
N ALA A 165 -11.30 -9.29 7.29
CA ALA A 165 -12.38 -8.45 7.82
C ALA A 165 -12.74 -8.80 9.27
N ARG A 166 -12.95 -10.09 9.56
CA ARG A 166 -13.25 -10.58 10.92
C ARG A 166 -12.12 -10.30 11.90
N ARG A 167 -10.85 -10.49 11.49
CA ARG A 167 -9.68 -10.31 12.35
C ARG A 167 -9.49 -8.86 12.79
N PHE A 168 -9.75 -7.91 11.90
CA PHE A 168 -9.53 -6.49 12.14
C PHE A 168 -10.81 -5.71 12.43
N ALA A 169 -11.91 -6.42 12.69
CA ALA A 169 -13.16 -5.82 13.14
C ALA A 169 -12.96 -5.05 14.47
N PRO A 170 -13.62 -3.90 14.66
CA PRO A 170 -13.56 -3.16 15.92
C PRO A 170 -13.93 -4.03 17.14
N GLU A 171 -14.92 -4.90 17.01
CA GLU A 171 -15.39 -5.80 18.07
C GLU A 171 -14.33 -6.84 18.43
N ALA A 172 -13.65 -7.41 17.43
CA ALA A 172 -12.55 -8.35 17.66
C ALA A 172 -11.37 -7.68 18.35
N THR A 173 -11.10 -6.41 17.98
CA THR A 173 -10.07 -5.60 18.63
C THR A 173 -10.43 -5.33 20.10
N ALA A 174 -11.66 -4.88 20.37
CA ALA A 174 -12.14 -4.61 21.72
C ALA A 174 -12.05 -5.84 22.63
N ALA A 175 -12.54 -7.00 22.15
CA ALA A 175 -12.48 -8.26 22.90
C ALA A 175 -11.04 -8.68 23.24
N ALA A 176 -10.08 -8.44 22.34
CA ALA A 176 -8.67 -8.74 22.59
C ALA A 176 -8.07 -7.84 23.69
N TYR A 177 -8.45 -6.56 23.73
CA TYR A 177 -8.06 -5.64 24.81
C TYR A 177 -8.67 -6.04 26.15
N GLU A 178 -9.96 -6.37 26.19
CA GLU A 178 -10.64 -6.84 27.41
C GLU A 178 -9.95 -8.08 27.99
N ALA A 179 -9.66 -9.08 27.15
CA ALA A 179 -8.96 -10.30 27.56
C ALA A 179 -7.53 -10.02 28.08
N LEU A 180 -6.82 -9.05 27.48
CA LEU A 180 -5.52 -8.61 27.97
C LEU A 180 -5.63 -7.94 29.34
N PHE A 181 -6.59 -7.04 29.53
CA PHE A 181 -6.78 -6.35 30.81
C PHE A 181 -7.16 -7.31 31.93
N GLU A 182 -8.05 -8.27 31.69
CA GLU A 182 -8.38 -9.27 32.70
C GLU A 182 -7.18 -10.14 33.08
N ARG A 183 -6.37 -10.55 32.10
CA ARG A 183 -5.12 -11.27 32.38
C ARG A 183 -4.17 -10.47 33.24
N LEU A 184 -3.99 -9.18 32.96
CA LEU A 184 -3.10 -8.32 33.75
C LEU A 184 -3.62 -8.07 35.16
N ARG A 185 -4.94 -7.95 35.35
CA ARG A 185 -5.54 -7.87 36.69
C ARG A 185 -5.28 -9.12 37.52
N GLY A 186 -5.40 -10.31 36.92
CA GLY A 186 -5.15 -11.58 37.61
C GLY A 186 -3.67 -11.88 37.91
N VAL A 187 -2.73 -11.15 37.31
CA VAL A 187 -1.27 -11.27 37.59
C VAL A 187 -0.84 -10.30 38.70
N LEU A 188 -1.65 -9.28 39.01
CA LEU A 188 -1.40 -8.28 40.05
C LEU A 188 -2.12 -8.59 41.38
N SER A 189 -2.89 -9.68 41.43
CA SER A 189 -3.53 -10.25 42.63
C SER A 189 -2.75 -11.44 43.16
#